data_AF-A0A1S1Q3H1-F1
#
_entry.id   AF-A0A1S1Q3H1-F1
#
_cell.length_a   1.000
_cell.length_b   1.000
_cell.length_c   1.000
_cell.angle_alpha   90.00
_cell.angle_beta   90.00
_cell.angle_gamma   90.00
#
_symmetry.space_group_name_H-M   'P 1'
#
loop_
_entity.id
_entity.type
_entity.pdbx_description
1 polymer ?
#
loop_
_entity_poly.entity_id
_entity_poly.type
_entity_poly.pdbx_seq_one_letter_code
_entity_poly.pdbx_strand_id
1 'polypeptide(L)' 'MRTTARTVERGHGRRERRTVKATEVRAGLLFPRAVQAIRITRRRQPLAGGPAETEVAYLITSVIACHISSD' A
#
# COMPACT_ATOMS: atom_id res chain seq x y z
N MET A 1 -7.29 -4.38 9.16
CA MET A 1 -6.76 -3.99 7.83
C MET A 1 -7.36 -4.87 6.74
N ARG A 2 -8.09 -4.29 5.80
CA ARG A 2 -8.80 -5.01 4.73
C ARG A 2 -7.94 -5.06 3.46
N THR A 3 -8.03 -6.13 2.68
CA THR A 3 -7.46 -6.16 1.33
C THR A 3 -8.35 -5.34 0.41
N THR A 4 -7.81 -4.30 -0.20
CA THR A 4 -8.56 -3.40 -1.09
C THR A 4 -8.30 -3.71 -2.56
N ALA A 5 -7.11 -4.21 -2.89
CA ALA A 5 -6.78 -4.65 -4.24
C ALA A 5 -5.79 -5.81 -4.22
N ARG A 6 -5.87 -6.66 -5.25
CA ARG A 6 -4.94 -7.75 -5.49
C ARG A 6 -4.75 -7.92 -6.99
N THR A 7 -3.50 -7.90 -7.44
CA THR A 7 -3.16 -8.17 -8.84
C THR A 7 -2.21 -9.34 -8.94
N VAL A 8 -2.29 -10.06 -10.06
CA VAL A 8 -1.37 -11.13 -10.45
C VAL A 8 -1.01 -10.89 -11.90
N GLU A 9 0.27 -10.74 -12.16
CA GLU A 9 0.81 -10.52 -13.49
C GLU A 9 1.82 -11.63 -13.81
N ARG A 10 1.94 -11.99 -15.08
CA ARG A 10 2.97 -12.90 -15.59
C ARG A 10 3.44 -12.37 -16.93
N GLY A 11 4.72 -12.11 -17.07
CA GLY A 11 5.32 -11.53 -18.28
C GLY A 11 6.81 -11.30 -18.11
N HIS A 12 7.53 -11.16 -19.22
CA HIS A 12 8.97 -10.86 -19.24
C HIS A 12 9.82 -11.79 -18.35
N GLY A 13 9.52 -13.09 -18.36
CA GLY A 13 10.28 -14.08 -17.57
C GLY A 13 10.00 -14.07 -16.07
N ARG A 14 8.97 -13.35 -15.60
CA ARG A 14 8.60 -13.28 -14.17
C ARG A 14 7.10 -13.40 -13.94
N ARG A 15 6.74 -13.83 -12.73
CA ARG A 15 5.40 -13.75 -12.16
C ARG A 15 5.43 -12.77 -10.99
N GLU A 16 4.45 -11.89 -10.94
CA GLU A 16 4.33 -10.89 -9.88
C GLU A 16 2.96 -10.97 -9.23
N ARG A 17 2.93 -10.77 -7.91
CA ARG A 17 1.69 -10.61 -7.14
C ARG A 17 1.81 -9.34 -6.30
N ARG A 18 0.83 -8.44 -6.44
CA ARG A 18 0.66 -7.29 -5.52
C ARG A 18 -0.59 -7.49 -4.67
N THR A 19 -0.49 -7.12 -3.41
CA THR A 19 -1.62 -7.08 -2.48
C THR A 19 -1.58 -5.75 -1.76
N VAL A 20 -2.64 -4.98 -1.93
CA VAL A 20 -2.86 -3.71 -1.25
C VAL A 20 -3.83 -3.98 -0.11
N LYS A 21 -3.39 -3.64 1.10
CA LYS A 21 -4.26 -3.63 2.26
C LYS A 21 -4.36 -2.19 2.76
N ALA A 22 -5.57 -1.77 3.14
CA ALA A 22 -5.81 -0.45 3.72
C ALA A 22 -6.55 -0.58 5.04
N THR A 23 -6.35 0.41 5.89
CA THR A 23 -7.12 0.58 7.12
C THR A 23 -7.29 2.06 7.40
N GLU A 24 -8.43 2.41 7.97
CA GLU A 24 -8.58 3.70 8.64
C GLU A 24 -7.64 3.75 9.83
N VAL A 25 -7.05 4.92 10.04
CA VAL A 25 -6.16 5.18 11.16
C VAL A 25 -7.00 5.74 12.30
N ARG A 26 -6.97 5.02 13.43
CA ARG A 26 -7.37 5.58 14.72
C ARG A 26 -6.14 6.26 15.34
N ALA A 27 -6.34 7.20 16.26
CA ALA A 27 -5.25 7.92 16.92
C ALA A 27 -4.10 6.97 17.35
N GLY A 28 -2.84 7.39 17.15
CA GLY A 28 -1.67 6.55 17.47
C GLY A 28 -0.59 6.47 16.40
N LEU A 29 -0.73 7.12 15.24
CA LEU A 29 0.38 7.37 14.32
C LEU A 29 1.02 8.72 14.62
N LEU A 30 2.35 8.80 14.51
CA LEU A 30 3.12 10.05 14.62
C LEU A 30 2.90 11.01 13.42
N PHE A 31 1.86 10.76 12.62
CA PHE A 31 1.43 11.59 11.49
C PHE A 31 0.12 12.29 11.86
N PRO A 32 0.15 13.59 12.19
CA PRO A 32 -1.05 14.35 12.49
C PRO A 32 -2.06 14.27 11.35
N ARG A 33 -3.35 14.15 11.70
CA ARG A 33 -4.46 14.05 10.75
C ARG A 33 -4.35 12.88 9.76
N ALA A 34 -3.56 11.85 10.07
CA ALA A 34 -3.56 10.62 9.29
C ALA A 34 -4.96 9.98 9.36
N VAL A 35 -5.54 9.77 8.19
CA VAL A 35 -6.88 9.19 8.05
C VAL A 35 -6.79 7.73 7.60
N GLN A 36 -5.75 7.37 6.85
CA GLN A 36 -5.59 6.04 6.28
C GLN A 36 -4.13 5.59 6.28
N ALA A 37 -3.94 4.29 6.48
CA ALA A 37 -2.68 3.60 6.36
C ALA A 37 -2.82 2.44 5.37
N ILE A 38 -1.88 2.35 4.45
CA ILE A 38 -1.87 1.38 3.35
C ILE A 38 -0.55 0.60 3.41
N ARG A 39 -0.64 -0.72 3.26
CA ARG A 39 0.52 -1.60 3.02
C ARG A 39 0.37 -2.24 1.67
N ILE A 40 1.37 -2.05 0.84
CA ILE A 40 1.51 -2.72 -0.45
C ILE A 40 2.58 -3.79 -0.29
N THR A 41 2.22 -5.05 -0.52
CA THR A 41 3.18 -6.15 -0.58
C THR A 41 3.29 -6.62 -2.01
N ARG A 42 4.50 -6.59 -2.55
CA ARG A 42 4.84 -7.02 -3.91
C ARG A 42 5.77 -8.21 -3.84
N ARG A 43 5.37 -9.34 -4.42
CA ARG A 43 6.19 -10.56 -4.52
C ARG A 43 6.50 -10.82 -5.98
N ARG A 44 7.78 -10.83 -6.34
CA ARG A 44 8.30 -11.13 -7.68
C ARG A 44 8.96 -12.51 -7.68
N GLN A 45 8.70 -13.31 -8.71
CA GLN A 45 9.26 -14.66 -8.87
C GLN A 45 9.74 -14.83 -10.32
N PRO A 46 11.04 -15.08 -10.57
CA PRO A 46 11.52 -15.50 -11.87
C PRO A 46 10.85 -16.81 -12.30
N LEU A 47 10.44 -16.89 -13.57
CA LEU A 47 9.84 -18.09 -14.16
C LEU A 47 10.88 -19.16 -14.49
N ALA A 48 12.13 -18.76 -14.74
CA ALA A 48 13.26 -19.65 -15.00
C ALA A 48 13.76 -20.38 -13.73
N GLY A 49 13.09 -20.21 -12.59
CA GLY A 49 13.59 -20.63 -11.28
C GLY A 49 14.46 -19.55 -10.63
N GLY A 50 14.66 -19.68 -9.31
CA GLY A 50 15.38 -18.70 -8.50
C GLY A 50 14.55 -18.13 -7.35
N PRO A 51 15.17 -17.31 -6.49
CA PRO A 51 14.52 -16.81 -5.29
C PRO A 51 13.37 -15.85 -5.63
N ALA A 52 12.34 -15.88 -4.78
CA ALA A 52 11.32 -14.86 -4.80
C ALA A 52 11.83 -13.61 -4.06
N GLU A 53 11.56 -12.44 -4.61
CA GLU A 53 11.82 -11.18 -3.94
C GLU A 53 10.50 -10.61 -3.41
N THR A 54 10.54 -10.06 -2.19
CA THR A 54 9.37 -9.41 -1.59
C THR A 54 9.73 -7.99 -1.20
N GLU A 55 8.95 -7.04 -1.69
CA GLU A 55 9.03 -5.64 -1.31
C GLU A 55 7.75 -5.23 -0.58
N VAL A 56 7.92 -4.41 0.46
CA VAL A 56 6.81 -3.86 1.23
C VAL A 56 6.94 -2.34 1.24
N ALA A 57 5.91 -1.66 0.75
CA ALA A 57 5.79 -0.22 0.83
C ALA A 57 4.64 0.14 1.79
N TYR A 58 4.86 1.15 2.62
CA TYR A 58 3.86 1.73 3.52
C TYR A 58 3.52 3.14 3.04
N LEU A 59 2.23 3.44 2.91
CA LEU A 59 1.74 4.78 2.59
C LEU A 59 0.81 5.23 3.72
N ILE A 60 1.00 6.46 4.18
CA ILE A 60 0.11 7.13 5.12
C ILE A 60 -0.51 8.31 4.39
N THR A 61 -1.84 8.42 4.47
CA THR A 61 -2.58 9.53 3.86
C THR A 61 -3.18 10.37 4.97
N SER A 62 -2.91 11.69 4.91
CA SER A 62 -3.49 12.69 5.79
C SER A 62 -4.36 13.65 4.97
N VAL A 63 -5.50 14.07 5.52
CA VAL A 63 -6.33 15.12 4.91
C VAL A 63 -6.02 16.45 5.58
N ILE A 64 -5.59 17.43 4.79
CA ILE A 64 -5.51 18.83 5.22
C ILE A 64 -6.89 19.44 4.98
N ALA A 65 -7.65 19.69 6.03
CA ALA A 65 -8.77 20.60 5.93
C ALA A 65 -8.19 22.02 5.84
N CYS A 66 -8.30 22.66 4.67
CA CYS A 66 -8.22 24.11 4.60
C CYS A 66 -9.54 24.63 5.18
N HIS A 67 -9.53 25.19 6.38
CA HIS A 67 -10.66 25.99 6.84
C HIS A 67 -10.61 27.28 6.03
N ILE A 68 -11.65 27.54 5.24
CA ILE A 68 -11.86 28.85 4.62
C ILE A 68 -12.77 29.58 5.60
N SER A 69 -12.22 30.53 6.37
CA SER A 69 -13.06 31.46 7.13
C SER A 69 -13.61 32.45 6.12
N SER A 70 -14.92 32.46 5.98
CA SER A 70 -15.59 33.63 5.43
C SER A 70 -15.64 34.68 6.54
N ASP A 71 -14.82 35.72 6.42
CA ASP A 71 -15.03 37.01 7.09
C ASP A 71 -15.97 37.88 6.24
#